data_AF-A0A9D6TNU5-F1
#
_entry.id   AF-A0A9D6TNU5-F1
#
_cell.length_a   1.000
_cell.length_b   1.000
_cell.length_c   1.000
_cell.angle_alpha   90.00
_cell.angle_beta   90.00
_cell.angle_gamma   90.00
#
_symmetry.space_group_name_H-M   'P 1'
#
loop_
_entity.id
_entity.type
_entity.pdbx_description
1 polymer ?
#
loop_
_entity_poly.entity_id
_entity_poly.type
_entity_poly.pdbx_seq_one_letter_code
_entity_poly.pdbx_strand_id
1 'polypeptide(L)'
;MIDQIVFMDQILDLDGLERRIEHYVRVVDPVIAPEADRVFLLLREALARGQCARGEAGRIVGASERTGRTALGLAIDAGSLASDSSKAPVKLALPAKVLDSYFPRLFSPGQTGAT
;
A
#
# COMPACT_ATOMS: atom_id res chain seq x y z
N MET A 1 -19.16 28.64 11.93
CA MET A 1 -17.71 28.37 11.77
C MET A 1 -17.37 27.06 12.47
N ILE A 2 -17.94 25.96 11.96
CA ILE A 2 -17.64 24.56 12.33
C ILE A 2 -17.29 23.79 11.04
N ASP A 3 -17.78 24.25 9.88
CA ASP A 3 -17.48 23.71 8.55
C ASP A 3 -16.00 23.67 8.14
N GLN A 4 -15.14 24.58 8.62
CA GLN A 4 -13.72 24.54 8.24
C GLN A 4 -12.91 23.46 8.98
N ILE A 5 -13.44 22.85 10.04
CA ILE A 5 -12.79 21.71 10.72
C ILE A 5 -13.10 20.40 9.97
N VAL A 6 -14.27 20.30 9.31
CA VAL A 6 -14.66 19.13 8.48
C VAL A 6 -13.90 19.10 7.15
N PHE A 7 -13.43 20.24 6.66
CA PHE A 7 -12.65 20.30 5.42
C PHE A 7 -11.24 19.68 5.54
N MET A 8 -10.68 19.59 6.77
CA MET A 8 -9.42 18.88 7.03
C MET A 8 -9.61 17.37 7.28
N ASP A 9 -10.84 16.88 7.44
CA ASP A 9 -11.16 15.44 7.52
C ASP A 9 -11.09 14.75 6.14
N GLN A 10 -11.12 15.54 5.05
CA GLN A 10 -11.19 15.09 3.66
C GLN A 10 -9.88 15.26 2.86
N ILE A 11 -8.81 15.81 3.47
CA ILE A 11 -7.47 15.82 2.89
C ILE A 11 -6.89 14.40 3.03
N LEU A 12 -7.37 13.51 2.16
CA LEU A 12 -6.95 12.12 1.96
C LEU A 12 -7.15 11.27 3.22
N ASP A 13 -8.14 10.37 3.25
CA ASP A 13 -8.28 9.27 4.24
C ASP A 13 -7.07 8.30 4.15
N LEU A 14 -5.87 8.82 4.39
CA LEU A 14 -4.58 8.17 4.28
C LEU A 14 -4.38 7.28 5.48
N ASP A 15 -4.79 7.74 6.66
CA ASP A 15 -4.82 6.94 7.88
C ASP A 15 -5.76 5.73 7.73
N GLY A 16 -6.94 5.92 7.13
CA GLY A 16 -7.84 4.81 6.84
C GLY A 16 -7.30 3.91 5.73
N LEU A 17 -6.67 4.47 4.69
CA LEU A 17 -6.02 3.69 3.65
C LEU A 17 -4.86 2.86 4.20
N GLU A 18 -4.00 3.44 5.05
CA GLU A 18 -2.90 2.74 5.73
C GLU A 18 -3.44 1.57 6.57
N ARG A 19 -4.51 1.78 7.36
CA ARG A 19 -5.17 0.70 8.12
C ARG A 19 -5.73 -0.40 7.22
N ARG A 20 -6.32 -0.04 6.07
CA ARG A 20 -6.87 -1.01 5.11
C ARG A 20 -5.77 -1.78 4.38
N ILE A 21 -4.66 -1.13 4.05
CA ILE A 21 -3.45 -1.78 3.52
C ILE A 21 -2.91 -2.76 4.56
N GLU A 22 -2.77 -2.34 5.82
CA GLU A 22 -2.31 -3.20 6.91
C GLU A 22 -3.22 -4.42 7.07
N HIS A 23 -4.53 -4.21 7.11
CA HIS A 23 -5.49 -5.29 7.19
C HIS A 23 -5.36 -6.26 6.00
N TYR A 24 -5.25 -5.73 4.78
CA TYR A 24 -5.13 -6.54 3.58
C TYR A 24 -3.92 -7.47 3.64
N VAL A 25 -2.74 -6.94 3.98
CA VAL A 25 -1.51 -7.76 4.01
C VAL A 25 -1.47 -8.74 5.18
N ARG A 26 -2.16 -8.45 6.28
CA ARG A 26 -2.20 -9.34 7.46
C ARG A 26 -3.27 -10.43 7.35
N VAL A 27 -4.41 -10.12 6.74
CA VAL A 27 -5.63 -10.94 6.85
C VAL A 27 -6.13 -11.44 5.50
N VAL A 28 -5.99 -10.65 4.43
CA VAL A 28 -6.61 -10.94 3.14
C VAL A 28 -5.65 -11.65 2.19
N ASP A 29 -4.37 -11.24 2.14
CA ASP A 29 -3.36 -11.84 1.26
C ASP A 29 -2.54 -12.91 2.00
N PRO A 30 -2.83 -14.22 1.81
CA PRO A 30 -2.14 -15.29 2.53
C PRO A 30 -0.68 -15.48 2.09
N VAL A 31 -0.29 -14.96 0.93
CA VAL A 31 1.10 -15.02 0.44
C VAL A 31 1.96 -14.01 1.20
N ILE A 32 1.41 -12.84 1.50
CA ILE A 32 2.10 -11.78 2.24
C ILE A 32 2.01 -11.98 3.76
N ALA A 33 0.92 -12.55 4.27
CA ALA A 33 0.64 -12.66 5.71
C ALA A 33 1.83 -13.10 6.60
N PRO A 34 2.68 -14.09 6.21
CA PRO A 34 3.84 -14.50 7.01
C PRO A 34 4.91 -13.40 7.20
N GLU A 35 4.96 -12.43 6.29
CA GLU A 35 5.93 -11.32 6.23
C GLU A 35 5.23 -9.95 6.31
N ALA A 36 3.98 -9.94 6.80
CA ALA A 36 3.11 -8.77 6.77
C ALA A 36 3.73 -7.53 7.42
N ASP A 37 4.44 -7.68 8.54
CA ASP A 37 5.10 -6.55 9.22
C ASP A 37 6.10 -5.83 8.31
N ARG A 38 6.96 -6.59 7.62
CA ARG A 38 8.01 -6.02 6.76
C ARG A 38 7.44 -5.47 5.47
N VAL A 39 6.50 -6.21 4.86
CA VAL A 39 5.84 -5.76 3.63
C VAL A 39 5.03 -4.49 3.90
N PHE A 40 4.29 -4.43 5.01
CA PHE A 40 3.53 -3.24 5.40
C PHE A 40 4.41 -2.00 5.53
N LEU A 41 5.59 -2.12 6.16
CA LEU A 41 6.53 -0.99 6.26
C LEU A 41 6.97 -0.46 4.89
N LEU A 42 7.19 -1.34 3.91
CA LEU A 42 7.52 -0.94 2.53
C LEU A 42 6.33 -0.28 1.82
N LEU A 43 5.12 -0.79 1.99
CA LEU A 43 3.91 -0.21 1.39
C LEU A 43 3.60 1.16 1.99
N ARG A 44 3.72 1.30 3.32
CA ARG A 44 3.54 2.55 4.05
C ARG A 44 4.56 3.60 3.64
N GLU A 45 5.82 3.20 3.49
CA GLU A 45 6.86 4.10 2.98
C GLU A 45 6.53 4.59 1.56
N ALA A 46 6.11 3.69 0.66
CA ALA A 46 5.72 4.04 -0.70
C ALA A 46 4.46 4.92 -0.73
N LEU A 47 3.52 4.68 0.19
CA LEU A 47 2.32 5.48 0.37
C LEU A 47 2.66 6.90 0.81
N ALA A 48 3.55 7.05 1.79
CA ALA A 48 3.92 8.34 2.37
C ALA A 48 4.84 9.17 1.45
N ARG A 49 5.75 8.52 0.71
CA ARG A 49 6.78 9.18 -0.12
C ARG A 49 6.53 9.08 -1.62
N GLY A 50 5.47 8.39 -2.03
CA GLY A 50 5.15 8.06 -3.42
C GLY A 50 5.99 6.94 -4.03
N GLN A 51 7.19 6.68 -3.49
CA GLN A 51 8.10 5.63 -3.95
C GLN A 51 9.14 5.24 -2.88
N CYS A 52 9.76 4.07 -3.06
CA CYS A 52 10.89 3.60 -2.25
C CYS A 52 12.07 3.21 -3.15
N ALA A 53 13.28 3.65 -2.81
CA ALA A 53 14.48 3.14 -3.46
C ALA A 53 14.73 1.69 -3.03
N ARG A 54 15.09 0.81 -3.98
CA ARG A 54 15.28 -0.63 -3.72
C ARG A 54 16.36 -0.91 -2.67
N GLY A 55 17.43 -0.12 -2.66
CA GLY A 55 18.53 -0.24 -1.69
C GLY A 55 18.14 0.13 -0.25
N GLU A 56 17.07 0.91 -0.08
CA GLU A 56 16.60 1.36 1.23
C GLU A 56 15.76 0.31 1.95
N ALA A 57 15.41 -0.80 1.28
CA ALA A 57 14.47 -1.79 1.82
C ALA A 57 14.91 -2.35 3.17
N GLY A 58 16.21 -2.63 3.35
CA GLY A 58 16.75 -3.10 4.64
C GLY A 58 16.53 -2.09 5.77
N ARG A 59 16.82 -0.80 5.50
CA ARG A 59 16.60 0.28 6.46
C ARG A 59 15.11 0.47 6.78
N ILE A 60 14.24 0.45 5.77
CA ILE A 60 12.79 0.65 5.94
C ILE A 60 12.19 -0.43 6.84
N VAL A 61 12.58 -1.70 6.64
CA VAL A 61 12.05 -2.81 7.44
C VAL A 61 12.82 -3.06 8.74
N GLY A 62 13.85 -2.25 9.03
CA GLY A 62 14.68 -2.39 10.24
C GLY A 62 15.46 -3.71 10.30
N ALA A 63 15.92 -4.24 9.16
CA ALA A 63 16.63 -5.52 9.08
C ALA A 63 17.85 -5.47 8.14
N SER A 64 18.51 -6.61 7.95
CA SER A 64 19.63 -6.74 7.01
C SER A 64 19.22 -6.39 5.57
N GLU A 65 20.17 -5.98 4.72
CA GLU A 65 19.91 -5.76 3.29
C GLU A 65 19.29 -6.98 2.60
N ARG A 66 19.77 -8.20 2.96
CA ARG A 66 19.23 -9.45 2.43
C ARG A 66 17.76 -9.61 2.80
N THR A 67 17.43 -9.42 4.08
CA THR A 67 16.05 -9.53 4.59
C THR A 67 15.14 -8.49 3.94
N GLY A 68 15.60 -7.24 3.85
CA GLY A 68 14.87 -6.17 3.17
C GLY A 68 14.61 -6.48 1.70
N ARG A 69 15.63 -7.00 0.99
CA ARG A 69 15.49 -7.42 -0.41
C ARG A 69 14.51 -8.58 -0.58
N THR A 70 14.49 -9.54 0.34
CA THR A 70 13.52 -10.65 0.32
C THR A 70 12.10 -10.13 0.51
N ALA A 71 11.85 -9.28 1.51
CA ALA A 71 10.53 -8.67 1.72
C ALA A 71 10.07 -7.81 0.53
N LEU A 72 11.00 -7.05 -0.06
CA LEU A 72 10.73 -6.25 -1.25
C LEU A 72 10.38 -7.13 -2.46
N GLY A 73 11.10 -8.24 -2.66
CA GLY A 73 10.79 -9.21 -3.71
C GLY A 73 9.40 -9.79 -3.55
N LEU A 74 9.06 -10.25 -2.34
CA LEU A 74 7.73 -10.76 -2.02
C LEU A 74 6.62 -9.74 -2.32
N ALA A 75 6.82 -8.47 -1.93
CA ALA A 75 5.84 -7.41 -2.18
C ALA A 75 5.63 -7.12 -3.68
N ILE A 76 6.71 -7.23 -4.48
CA ILE A 76 6.65 -7.08 -5.94
C ILE A 76 5.96 -8.30 -6.58
N ASP A 77 6.35 -9.50 -6.19
CA ASP A 77 5.81 -10.75 -6.73
C ASP A 77 4.31 -10.90 -6.41
N ALA A 78 3.89 -10.45 -5.22
CA ALA A 78 2.49 -10.38 -4.82
C ALA A 78 1.72 -9.22 -5.47
N GLY A 79 2.38 -8.37 -6.27
CA GLY A 79 1.78 -7.25 -6.98
C GLY A 79 1.34 -6.07 -6.11
N SER A 80 1.85 -5.97 -4.88
CA SER A 80 1.57 -4.84 -3.96
C SER A 80 2.53 -3.67 -4.19
N LEU A 81 3.72 -3.94 -4.73
CA LEU A 81 4.66 -2.94 -5.23
C LEU A 81 4.97 -3.21 -6.71
N ALA A 82 5.19 -2.13 -7.47
CA ALA A 82 5.60 -2.22 -8.86
C ALA A 82 6.76 -1.27 -9.13
N SER A 83 7.49 -1.51 -10.23
CA SER A 83 8.60 -0.68 -10.65
C SER A 83 8.72 -0.72 -12.16
N ASP A 84 9.08 0.42 -12.75
CA ASP A 84 9.20 0.58 -14.19
C ASP A 84 10.42 -0.17 -14.77
N SER A 85 11.38 -0.56 -13.92
CA SER A 85 12.54 -1.39 -14.30
C SER A 85 13.19 -2.09 -13.10
N SER A 86 14.19 -2.94 -13.35
CA SER A 86 14.97 -3.61 -12.31
C SER A 86 15.79 -2.66 -11.41
N LYS A 87 16.07 -1.44 -11.88
CA LYS A 87 16.85 -0.41 -11.15
C LYS A 87 16.00 0.75 -10.64
N ALA A 88 14.79 0.92 -11.16
CA ALA A 88 13.92 2.02 -10.76
C ALA A 88 13.43 1.84 -9.30
N PRO A 89 13.06 2.94 -8.63
CA PRO A 89 12.30 2.89 -7.38
C PRO A 89 11.03 2.06 -7.55
N VAL A 90 10.51 1.54 -6.43
CA VAL A 90 9.22 0.88 -6.38
C VAL A 90 8.15 1.86 -5.94
N LYS A 91 6.92 1.68 -6.42
CA LYS A 91 5.74 2.46 -6.06
C LYS A 91 4.64 1.51 -5.59
N LEU A 92 3.68 2.02 -4.83
CA LEU A 92 2.48 1.27 -4.48
C LEU A 92 1.76 0.86 -5.76
N ALA A 93 1.47 -0.43 -5.90
CA ALA A 93 0.65 -0.94 -6.99
C ALA A 93 -0.80 -1.05 -6.52
N LEU A 94 -1.74 -0.78 -7.44
CA LEU A 94 -3.18 -0.85 -7.18
C LEU A 94 -3.84 -1.86 -8.13
N PRO A 95 -3.50 -3.16 -8.04
CA PRO A 95 -4.15 -4.18 -8.86
C PRO A 95 -5.62 -4.33 -8.46
N ALA A 96 -6.47 -4.80 -9.37
CA ALA A 96 -7.91 -4.93 -9.13
C ALA A 96 -8.25 -5.66 -7.81
N LYS A 97 -7.46 -6.68 -7.43
CA LYS A 97 -7.64 -7.47 -6.20
C LYS A 97 -7.60 -6.67 -4.89
N VAL A 98 -6.98 -5.47 -4.88
CA VAL A 98 -6.90 -4.64 -3.66
C VAL A 98 -7.94 -3.53 -3.63
N LEU A 99 -8.58 -3.21 -4.75
CA LEU A 99 -9.37 -1.98 -4.86
C LEU A 99 -10.58 -1.99 -3.93
N ASP A 100 -11.29 -3.11 -3.81
CA ASP A 100 -12.43 -3.24 -2.89
C ASP A 100 -11.99 -3.13 -1.42
N SER A 101 -10.79 -3.59 -1.10
CA SER A 101 -10.22 -3.49 0.25
C SER A 101 -9.71 -2.09 0.56
N TYR A 102 -9.03 -1.43 -0.38
CA TYR A 102 -8.39 -0.13 -0.18
C TYR A 102 -9.37 1.03 -0.33
N PHE A 103 -10.36 0.88 -1.20
CA PHE A 103 -11.33 1.90 -1.56
C PHE A 103 -12.76 1.34 -1.57
N PRO A 104 -13.28 0.86 -0.43
CA PRO A 104 -14.58 0.18 -0.37
C PRO A 104 -15.76 1.06 -0.79
N ARG A 105 -15.61 2.39 -0.78
CA ARG A 105 -16.64 3.35 -1.21
C ARG A 105 -16.54 3.75 -2.68
N LEU A 106 -15.45 3.38 -3.36
CA LEU A 106 -15.20 3.73 -4.76
C LEU A 106 -16.16 2.97 -5.70
N PHE A 107 -16.56 1.76 -5.33
CA PHE A 107 -17.52 0.93 -6.06
C PHE A 107 -18.81 0.76 -5.24
N SER A 108 -19.46 1.86 -4.88
CA SER A 108 -20.79 1.76 -4.26
C SER A 108 -21.82 1.28 -5.31
N PRO A 109 -22.57 0.19 -5.08
CA PRO A 109 -23.64 -0.25 -5.96
C PRO A 109 -24.77 0.81 -5.92
N GLY A 110 -24.74 1.72 -6.87
CA GLY A 110 -25.60 2.92 -6.89
C GLY A 110 -25.10 4.03 -7.80
N GLN A 111 -23.84 3.99 -8.24
CA GLN A 111 -23.35 4.79 -9.36
C GLN A 111 -23.14 3.91 -10.60
N THR A 112 -24.17 3.14 -10.97
CA THR A 112 -24.29 2.71 -12.36
C THR A 112 -24.71 3.94 -13.13
N GLY A 113 -23.75 4.57 -13.81
CA GLY A 113 -24.05 5.57 -14.83
C GLY A 113 -25.06 4.96 -15.79
N ALA A 114 -26.24 5.56 -15.84
CA ALA A 114 -27.26 5.23 -16.81
C ALA A 114 -26.65 5.28 -18.21
N THR A 115 -26.85 4.22 -18.98
CA THR A 115 -27.05 4.29 -20.42
C THR A 115 -28.07 3.23 -20.80
#